data_AF-A0A524GA09-F1
#
_entry.id   AF-A0A524GA09-F1
#
_cell.length_a   1.000
_cell.length_b   1.000
_cell.length_c   1.000
_cell.angle_alpha   90.00
_cell.angle_beta   90.00
_cell.angle_gamma   90.00
#
_symmetry.space_group_name_H-M   'P 1'
#
loop_
_entity.id
_entity.type
_entity.pdbx_description
1 polymer ?
#
loop_
_entity_poly.entity_id
_entity_poly.type
_entity_poly.pdbx_seq_one_letter_code
_entity_poly.pdbx_strand_id
1 'polypeptide(L)'
;MMDLDILRRGFVAFIDGLWWGLRDNTGALSMYEGYSGGFKQMGLELAESRGGKGPERAASIAGEVLNAIGLDVEVNKKDIFIKSCPIWNRILERGLEFAFHIEEICWKPLLEGIADKTETVPIMESALRLIHIERAKVDYKKTKLKKSNDKGEITKEEYTKQIVILDEVIENMSRYGHYRFE
;
A
#
# COMPACT_ATOMS: atom_id res chain seq x y z
N MET A 1 22.28 6.56 -12.17
CA MET A 1 21.70 5.30 -11.62
C MET A 1 21.93 5.17 -10.13
N MET A 2 23.15 5.39 -9.61
CA MET A 2 23.45 5.28 -8.18
C MET A 2 22.71 6.32 -7.32
N ASP A 3 22.63 7.58 -7.78
CA ASP A 3 21.99 8.66 -7.00
C ASP A 3 20.49 8.47 -6.82
N LEU A 4 19.81 7.96 -7.85
CA LEU A 4 18.39 7.58 -7.78
C LEU A 4 18.15 6.43 -6.81
N ASP A 5 19.05 5.44 -6.76
CA ASP A 5 18.94 4.34 -5.79
C ASP A 5 19.16 4.84 -4.35
N ILE A 6 20.11 5.75 -4.14
CA ILE A 6 20.35 6.40 -2.84
C ILE A 6 19.10 7.17 -2.38
N LEU A 7 18.50 7.99 -3.26
CA LEU A 7 17.29 8.74 -2.94
C LEU A 7 16.11 7.82 -2.58
N ARG A 8 15.92 6.74 -3.35
CA ARG A 8 14.86 5.76 -3.09
C ARG A 8 15.05 5.05 -1.75
N ARG A 9 16.28 4.60 -1.45
CA ARG A 9 16.59 3.99 -0.14
C ARG A 9 16.44 4.99 1.01
N GLY A 10 16.86 6.25 0.80
CA GLY A 10 16.67 7.34 1.75
C GLY A 10 15.19 7.59 2.05
N PHE A 11 14.34 7.56 1.02
CA PHE A 11 12.90 7.71 1.19
C PHE A 11 12.28 6.54 1.97
N VAL A 12 12.68 5.29 1.70
CA VAL A 12 12.26 4.13 2.51
C VAL A 12 12.68 4.30 3.97
N ALA A 13 13.92 4.72 4.23
CA ALA A 13 14.42 4.93 5.58
C ALA A 13 13.69 6.08 6.31
N PHE A 14 13.33 7.14 5.58
CA PHE A 14 12.51 8.24 6.08
C PHE A 14 11.14 7.74 6.57
N ILE A 15 10.44 6.95 5.75
CA ILE A 15 9.16 6.35 6.10
C ILE A 15 9.28 5.41 7.31
N ASP A 16 10.32 4.57 7.34
CA ASP A 16 10.62 3.72 8.51
C ASP A 16 10.81 4.56 9.78
N GLY A 17 11.44 5.73 9.67
CA GLY A 17 11.63 6.67 10.78
C GLY A 17 10.31 7.28 11.28
N LEU A 18 9.43 7.70 10.37
CA LEU A 18 8.09 8.21 10.74
C LEU A 18 7.26 7.14 11.46
N TRP A 19 7.34 5.89 11.00
CA TRP A 19 6.67 4.76 11.64
C TRP A 19 7.13 4.56 13.09
N TRP A 20 8.44 4.53 13.34
CA TRP A 20 8.97 4.37 14.70
C TRP A 20 8.60 5.56 15.59
N GLY A 21 8.67 6.78 15.04
CA GLY A 21 8.27 8.00 15.76
C GLY A 21 6.83 7.97 16.24
N LEU A 22 5.91 7.39 15.46
CA LEU A 22 4.51 7.19 15.82
C LEU A 22 4.30 6.05 16.83
N ARG A 23 4.98 4.92 16.63
CA ARG A 23 4.79 3.72 17.45
C ARG A 23 5.29 3.89 18.88
N ASP A 24 6.43 4.58 19.05
CA ASP A 24 7.18 4.57 20.31
C ASP A 24 6.88 5.81 21.20
N ASN A 25 5.97 6.70 20.79
CA ASN A 25 5.63 7.92 21.53
C ASN A 25 4.17 7.99 22.00
N THR A 26 3.96 8.58 23.18
CA THR A 26 2.66 8.79 23.83
C THR A 26 1.80 9.91 23.23
N GLY A 27 2.21 10.52 22.10
CA GLY A 27 1.50 11.57 21.36
C GLY A 27 1.06 11.17 19.95
N ALA A 28 0.78 9.88 19.73
CA ALA A 28 0.58 9.31 18.40
C ALA A 28 -0.49 10.02 17.53
N LEU A 29 -1.54 10.57 18.12
CA LEU A 29 -2.62 11.24 17.37
C LEU A 29 -2.18 12.58 16.74
N SER A 30 -1.47 13.45 17.48
CA SER A 30 -1.01 14.73 16.92
C SER A 30 0.11 14.56 15.90
N MET A 31 0.97 13.55 16.08
CA MET A 31 1.96 13.18 15.07
C MET A 31 1.32 12.54 13.84
N TYR A 32 0.26 11.75 14.02
CA TYR A 32 -0.50 11.18 12.91
C TYR A 32 -1.06 12.29 12.02
N GLU A 33 -1.74 13.27 12.63
CA GLU A 33 -2.29 14.43 11.93
C GLU A 33 -1.19 15.26 11.27
N GLY A 34 -0.07 15.47 11.96
CA GLY A 34 1.08 16.19 11.40
C GLY A 34 1.69 15.52 10.17
N TYR A 35 1.91 14.21 10.21
CA TYR A 35 2.47 13.47 9.09
C TYR A 35 1.48 13.37 7.93
N SER A 36 0.23 13.00 8.21
CA SER A 36 -0.84 12.96 7.22
C SER A 36 -1.02 14.32 6.54
N GLY A 37 -1.02 15.42 7.30
CA GLY A 37 -1.04 16.78 6.79
C GLY A 37 0.16 17.12 5.92
N GLY A 38 1.35 16.65 6.27
CA GLY A 38 2.56 16.79 5.45
C GLY A 38 2.44 16.12 4.08
N PHE A 39 1.98 14.87 4.05
CA PHE A 39 1.74 14.16 2.79
C PHE A 39 0.64 14.82 1.94
N LYS A 40 -0.43 15.30 2.59
CA LYS A 40 -1.46 16.08 1.91
C LYS A 40 -0.91 17.37 1.30
N GLN A 41 -0.08 18.11 2.04
CA GLN A 41 0.56 19.33 1.55
C GLN A 41 1.47 19.05 0.35
N MET A 42 2.22 17.94 0.36
CA MET A 42 3.00 17.53 -0.80
C MET A 42 2.11 17.32 -2.03
N GLY A 43 0.97 16.63 -1.88
CA GLY A 43 0.00 16.44 -2.95
C GLY A 43 -0.53 17.75 -3.53
N LEU A 44 -0.88 18.70 -2.65
CA LEU A 44 -1.36 20.04 -3.04
C LEU A 44 -0.31 20.79 -3.86
N GLU A 45 0.94 20.86 -3.39
CA GLU A 45 2.03 21.58 -4.06
C GLU A 45 2.40 20.96 -5.41
N LEU A 46 2.40 19.64 -5.48
CA LEU A 46 2.65 18.90 -6.72
C LEU A 46 1.55 19.16 -7.75
N ALA A 47 0.28 19.10 -7.35
CA ALA A 47 -0.81 19.37 -8.27
C ALA A 47 -0.86 20.83 -8.71
N GLU A 48 -0.57 21.77 -7.82
CA GLU A 48 -0.51 23.20 -8.13
C GLU A 48 0.62 23.52 -9.13
N SER A 49 1.82 23.00 -8.91
CA SER A 49 2.97 23.23 -9.81
C SER A 49 2.79 22.59 -11.20
N ARG A 50 2.04 21.49 -11.28
CA ARG A 50 1.81 20.74 -12.53
C ARG A 50 0.58 21.20 -13.30
N GLY A 51 -0.39 21.81 -12.62
CA GLY A 51 -1.61 22.35 -13.19
C GLY A 51 -2.52 21.32 -13.87
N GLY A 52 -3.70 21.79 -14.27
CA GLY A 52 -4.74 20.99 -14.92
C GLY A 52 -5.78 20.43 -13.95
N LYS A 53 -6.84 19.85 -14.51
CA LYS A 53 -8.03 19.39 -13.77
C LYS A 53 -8.49 18.02 -14.26
N GLY A 54 -9.28 17.35 -13.43
CA GLY A 54 -9.98 16.12 -13.74
C GLY A 54 -9.19 14.84 -13.48
N PRO A 55 -9.87 13.68 -13.54
CA PRO A 55 -9.35 12.41 -13.02
C PRO A 55 -8.07 11.91 -13.70
N GLU A 56 -7.97 12.08 -15.02
CA GLU A 56 -6.79 11.65 -15.78
C GLU A 56 -5.56 12.49 -15.42
N ARG A 57 -5.77 13.79 -15.16
CA ARG A 57 -4.67 14.66 -14.76
C ARG A 57 -4.20 14.35 -13.34
N ALA A 58 -5.14 14.12 -12.42
CA ALA A 58 -4.85 13.67 -11.06
C ALA A 58 -4.04 12.37 -11.07
N ALA A 59 -4.46 11.38 -11.86
CA ALA A 59 -3.78 10.10 -11.98
C ALA A 59 -2.37 10.23 -12.58
N SER A 60 -2.20 11.08 -13.59
CA SER A 60 -0.89 11.40 -14.17
C SER A 60 0.07 12.01 -13.15
N ILE A 61 -0.38 13.01 -12.37
CA ILE A 61 0.45 13.68 -11.36
C ILE A 61 0.85 12.68 -10.27
N ALA A 62 -0.11 11.92 -9.76
CA ALA A 62 0.13 10.91 -8.74
C ALA A 62 1.10 9.82 -9.24
N GLY A 63 0.94 9.33 -10.48
CA GLY A 63 1.84 8.35 -11.06
C GLY A 63 3.27 8.85 -11.20
N GLU A 64 3.47 10.10 -11.65
CA GLU A 64 4.80 10.71 -11.75
C GLU A 64 5.49 10.78 -10.38
N VAL A 65 4.76 11.17 -9.34
CA VAL A 65 5.29 11.33 -7.98
C VAL A 65 5.62 9.99 -7.35
N LEU A 66 4.69 9.03 -7.43
CA LEU A 66 4.91 7.69 -6.91
C LEU A 66 6.06 6.98 -7.64
N ASN A 67 6.23 7.22 -8.95
CA ASN A 67 7.39 6.71 -9.69
C ASN A 67 8.70 7.41 -9.28
N ALA A 68 8.67 8.73 -9.06
CA ALA A 68 9.83 9.50 -8.61
C ALA A 68 10.37 9.03 -7.26
N ILE A 69 9.49 8.68 -6.31
CA ILE A 69 9.87 8.13 -5.00
C ILE A 69 10.22 6.63 -5.05
N GLY A 70 10.18 6.02 -6.24
CA GLY A 70 10.73 4.69 -6.52
C GLY A 70 9.75 3.54 -6.58
N LEU A 71 8.45 3.82 -6.66
CA LEU A 71 7.45 2.78 -6.91
C LEU A 71 7.41 2.49 -8.40
N ASP A 72 7.22 1.23 -8.77
CA ASP A 72 6.90 0.87 -10.14
C ASP A 72 5.41 1.09 -10.36
N VAL A 73 5.07 2.14 -11.11
CA VAL A 73 3.70 2.61 -11.28
C VAL A 73 3.33 2.64 -12.76
N GLU A 74 2.18 2.05 -13.05
CA GLU A 74 1.49 2.19 -14.33
C GLU A 74 0.26 3.07 -14.15
N VAL A 75 0.12 4.09 -15.00
CA VAL A 75 -1.07 4.94 -15.06
C VAL A 75 -1.85 4.59 -16.32
N ASN A 76 -3.15 4.31 -16.16
CA ASN A 76 -4.06 4.09 -17.27
C ASN A 76 -5.28 5.00 -17.11
N LYS A 77 -5.33 6.09 -17.88
CA LYS A 77 -6.35 7.14 -17.77
C LYS A 77 -6.44 7.68 -16.33
N LYS A 78 -7.48 7.29 -15.59
CA LYS A 78 -7.77 7.73 -14.22
C LYS A 78 -7.32 6.73 -13.15
N ASP A 79 -6.74 5.61 -13.58
CA ASP A 79 -6.31 4.50 -12.73
C ASP A 79 -4.80 4.49 -12.55
N ILE A 80 -4.36 4.11 -11.36
CA ILE A 80 -2.97 4.00 -10.93
C ILE A 80 -2.74 2.61 -10.35
N PHE A 81 -1.81 1.88 -10.94
CA PHE A 81 -1.41 0.55 -10.52
C PHE A 81 0.02 0.57 -10.01
N ILE A 82 0.19 0.30 -8.72
CA ILE A 82 1.49 0.16 -8.06
C ILE A 82 1.91 -1.30 -8.15
N LYS A 83 2.73 -1.64 -9.15
CA LYS A 83 3.20 -3.01 -9.43
C LYS A 83 4.25 -3.50 -8.47
N SER A 84 5.12 -2.60 -8.02
CA SER A 84 6.10 -2.90 -6.97
C SER A 84 6.40 -1.66 -6.16
N CYS A 85 6.77 -1.88 -4.90
CA CYS A 85 7.13 -0.82 -3.97
C CYS A 85 8.40 -1.24 -3.23
N PRO A 86 9.41 -0.37 -3.09
CA PRO A 86 10.63 -0.69 -2.33
C PRO A 86 10.32 -0.92 -0.84
N ILE A 87 9.16 -0.45 -0.38
CA ILE A 87 8.63 -0.66 0.97
C ILE A 87 7.87 -2.00 1.09
N TRP A 88 7.62 -2.71 -0.01
CA TRP A 88 6.87 -3.97 -0.01
C TRP A 88 7.50 -5.04 0.89
N ASN A 89 8.82 -5.20 0.81
CA ASN A 89 9.53 -6.13 1.69
C ASN A 89 9.40 -5.72 3.16
N ARG A 90 9.42 -4.42 3.46
CA ARG A 90 9.19 -3.90 4.81
C ARG A 90 7.77 -4.15 5.30
N ILE A 91 6.77 -4.05 4.43
CA ILE A 91 5.39 -4.40 4.75
C ILE A 91 5.29 -5.89 5.08
N LEU A 92 5.91 -6.78 4.30
CA LEU A 92 5.94 -8.21 4.60
C LEU A 92 6.64 -8.51 5.93
N GLU A 93 7.72 -7.79 6.26
CA GLU A 93 8.47 -7.95 7.51
C GLU A 93 7.73 -7.40 8.74
N ARG A 94 7.12 -6.22 8.64
CA ARG A 94 6.55 -5.47 9.77
C ARG A 94 5.04 -5.66 9.95
N GLY A 95 4.37 -6.23 8.96
CA GLY A 95 2.97 -6.65 9.06
C GLY A 95 1.95 -5.53 8.86
N LEU A 96 0.74 -5.77 9.37
CA LEU A 96 -0.47 -5.01 9.06
C LEU A 96 -0.42 -3.54 9.49
N GLU A 97 0.17 -3.25 10.66
CA GLU A 97 0.20 -1.89 11.20
C GLU A 97 1.08 -0.97 10.35
N PHE A 98 2.21 -1.49 9.86
CA PHE A 98 3.07 -0.76 8.94
C PHE A 98 2.38 -0.54 7.59
N ALA A 99 1.66 -1.54 7.07
CA ALA A 99 0.83 -1.35 5.87
C ALA A 99 -0.21 -0.24 6.04
N PHE A 100 -0.86 -0.18 7.21
CA PHE A 100 -1.80 0.89 7.54
C PHE A 100 -1.11 2.26 7.57
N HIS A 101 0.09 2.35 8.13
CA HIS A 101 0.87 3.59 8.13
C HIS A 101 1.15 4.09 6.70
N ILE A 102 1.64 3.22 5.81
CA ILE A 102 1.89 3.59 4.42
C ILE A 102 0.62 4.09 3.74
N GLU A 103 -0.50 3.43 3.97
CA GLU A 103 -1.73 3.70 3.25
C GLU A 103 -2.46 4.94 3.78
N GLU A 104 -2.77 4.99 5.07
CA GLU A 104 -3.63 6.02 5.66
C GLU A 104 -2.87 7.30 6.04
N ILE A 105 -1.55 7.21 6.22
CA ILE A 105 -0.73 8.36 6.65
C ILE A 105 0.08 8.90 5.47
N CYS A 106 0.53 8.06 4.54
CA CYS A 106 1.37 8.49 3.43
C CYS A 106 0.58 8.64 2.12
N TRP A 107 0.02 7.56 1.59
CA TRP A 107 -0.55 7.56 0.23
C TRP A 107 -1.89 8.22 0.11
N LYS A 108 -2.84 7.87 0.96
CA LYS A 108 -4.18 8.45 0.90
C LYS A 108 -4.15 9.97 1.08
N PRO A 109 -3.46 10.56 2.08
CA PRO A 109 -3.40 12.01 2.21
C PRO A 109 -2.73 12.68 1.02
N LEU A 110 -1.67 12.08 0.47
CA LEU A 110 -1.02 12.58 -0.75
C LEU A 110 -1.97 12.62 -1.94
N LEU A 111 -2.74 11.56 -2.16
CA LEU A 111 -3.74 11.49 -3.23
C LEU A 111 -4.88 12.49 -3.00
N GLU A 112 -5.33 12.68 -1.75
CA GLU A 112 -6.32 13.69 -1.36
C GLU A 112 -5.81 15.11 -1.67
N GLY A 113 -4.54 15.40 -1.36
CA GLY A 113 -3.93 16.70 -1.70
C GLY A 113 -3.91 16.96 -3.20
N ILE A 114 -3.62 15.94 -4.01
CA ILE A 114 -3.71 16.07 -5.47
C ILE A 114 -5.16 16.33 -5.89
N ALA A 115 -6.10 15.53 -5.38
CA ALA A 115 -7.51 15.60 -5.69
C ALA A 115 -8.15 16.97 -5.42
N ASP A 116 -7.78 17.60 -4.30
CA ASP A 116 -8.28 18.93 -3.91
C ASP A 116 -7.95 19.99 -4.99
N LYS A 117 -6.79 19.90 -5.65
CA LYS A 117 -6.36 20.85 -6.69
C LYS A 117 -6.85 20.47 -8.08
N THR A 118 -7.09 19.20 -8.33
CA THR A 118 -7.60 18.71 -9.61
C THR A 118 -9.11 18.63 -9.69
N GLU A 119 -9.83 18.94 -8.60
CA GLU A 119 -11.30 18.86 -8.48
C GLU A 119 -11.83 17.45 -8.71
N THR A 120 -11.22 16.47 -8.03
CA THR A 120 -11.52 15.03 -8.14
C THR A 120 -11.64 14.38 -6.78
N VAL A 121 -11.99 13.09 -6.73
CA VAL A 121 -12.01 12.26 -5.52
C VAL A 121 -11.12 11.03 -5.69
N PRO A 122 -10.19 10.75 -4.77
CA PRO A 122 -9.39 9.52 -4.82
C PRO A 122 -10.17 8.34 -4.24
N ILE A 123 -10.08 7.19 -4.92
CA ILE A 123 -10.69 5.92 -4.54
C ILE A 123 -9.57 4.88 -4.43
N MET A 124 -9.56 4.15 -3.31
CA MET A 124 -8.63 3.06 -3.06
C MET A 124 -9.35 1.74 -3.35
N GLU A 125 -9.21 1.23 -4.58
CA GLU A 125 -9.87 0.00 -5.05
C GLU A 125 -9.17 -1.25 -4.51
N SER A 126 -7.84 -1.26 -4.53
CA SER A 126 -7.03 -2.25 -3.81
C SER A 126 -5.95 -1.59 -2.99
N ALA A 127 -5.98 -1.92 -1.71
CA ALA A 127 -5.13 -1.38 -0.68
C ALA A 127 -4.05 -2.40 -0.28
N LEU A 128 -2.82 -1.95 -0.06
CA LEU A 128 -1.70 -2.80 0.40
C LEU A 128 -2.08 -3.55 1.68
N ARG A 129 -2.89 -2.92 2.54
CA ARG A 129 -3.48 -3.52 3.73
C ARG A 129 -4.39 -4.71 3.43
N LEU A 130 -5.20 -4.64 2.38
CA LEU A 130 -6.17 -5.68 2.03
C LEU A 130 -5.46 -6.96 1.59
N ILE A 131 -4.39 -6.83 0.81
CA ILE A 131 -3.54 -7.95 0.38
C ILE A 131 -2.95 -8.67 1.62
N HIS A 132 -2.49 -7.90 2.62
CA HIS A 132 -1.95 -8.48 3.86
C HIS A 132 -3.02 -9.16 4.71
N ILE A 133 -4.22 -8.57 4.82
CA ILE A 133 -5.36 -9.17 5.51
C ILE A 133 -5.78 -10.48 4.84
N GLU A 134 -5.84 -10.50 3.51
CA GLU A 134 -6.20 -11.69 2.75
C GLU A 134 -5.18 -12.81 2.92
N ARG A 135 -3.89 -12.49 2.84
CA ARG A 135 -2.82 -13.45 3.10
C ARG A 135 -2.89 -14.02 4.51
N ALA A 136 -3.05 -13.17 5.52
CA ALA A 136 -3.19 -13.61 6.92
C ALA A 136 -4.41 -14.53 7.12
N LYS A 137 -5.54 -14.23 6.46
CA LYS A 137 -6.73 -15.10 6.48
C LYS A 137 -6.45 -16.47 5.86
N VAL A 138 -5.71 -16.51 4.75
CA VAL A 138 -5.34 -17.78 4.10
C VAL A 138 -4.38 -18.59 4.99
N ASP A 139 -3.34 -17.96 5.55
CA ASP A 139 -2.38 -18.63 6.42
C ASP A 139 -3.05 -19.17 7.70
N TYR A 140 -4.02 -18.44 8.25
CA TYR A 140 -4.86 -18.92 9.34
C TYR A 140 -5.66 -20.17 8.96
N LYS A 141 -6.29 -20.18 7.78
CA LYS A 141 -7.02 -21.36 7.26
C LYS A 141 -6.09 -22.56 7.09
N LYS A 142 -4.90 -22.37 6.52
CA LYS A 142 -3.88 -23.43 6.38
C LYS A 142 -3.49 -24.01 7.73
N THR A 143 -3.24 -23.15 8.72
CA THR A 143 -2.89 -23.57 10.09
C THR A 143 -4.03 -24.36 10.74
N LYS A 144 -5.28 -23.92 10.55
CA LYS A 144 -6.46 -24.63 11.06
C LYS A 144 -6.62 -26.00 10.40
N LEU A 145 -6.46 -26.08 9.07
CA LEU A 145 -6.51 -27.34 8.32
C LEU A 145 -5.44 -28.32 8.77
N LYS A 146 -4.21 -27.83 8.99
CA LYS A 146 -3.11 -28.65 9.53
C LYS A 146 -3.50 -29.25 10.88
N LYS A 147 -4.03 -28.45 11.81
CA LYS A 147 -4.50 -28.93 13.11
C LYS A 147 -5.61 -29.98 12.99
N SER A 148 -6.56 -29.81 12.09
CA SER A 148 -7.63 -30.80 11.88
C SER A 148 -7.10 -32.10 11.25
N ASN A 149 -6.13 -32.02 10.33
CA ASN A 149 -5.46 -33.20 9.78
C ASN A 149 -4.65 -33.93 10.87
N ASP A 150 -3.89 -33.20 11.70
CA ASP A 150 -3.09 -33.78 12.79
C ASP A 150 -3.98 -34.46 13.86
N LYS A 151 -5.23 -34.02 14.00
CA LYS A 151 -6.25 -34.64 14.88
C LYS A 151 -7.03 -35.77 14.22
N GLY A 152 -6.82 -36.04 12.93
CA GLY A 152 -7.58 -37.03 12.16
C GLY A 152 -9.03 -36.62 11.86
N GLU A 153 -9.38 -35.34 12.01
CA GLU A 153 -10.73 -34.81 11.74
C GLU A 153 -11.01 -34.70 10.22
N ILE A 154 -9.97 -34.66 9.40
CA ILE A 154 -10.03 -34.66 7.93
C ILE A 154 -9.06 -35.70 7.35
N THR A 155 -9.34 -36.20 6.15
CA THR A 155 -8.44 -37.13 5.48
C THR A 155 -7.23 -36.40 4.89
N LYS A 156 -6.14 -37.14 4.66
CA LYS A 156 -4.93 -36.61 4.01
C LYS A 156 -5.23 -36.08 2.59
N GLU A 157 -6.12 -36.73 1.86
CA GLU A 157 -6.54 -36.29 0.52
C GLU A 157 -7.34 -34.99 0.57
N GLU A 158 -8.27 -34.87 1.52
CA GLU A 158 -9.05 -33.65 1.73
C GLU A 158 -8.17 -32.48 2.16
N TYR A 159 -7.23 -32.72 3.09
CA TYR A 159 -6.22 -31.76 3.48
C TYR A 159 -5.39 -31.28 2.28
N THR A 160 -4.90 -32.22 1.45
CA THR A 160 -4.06 -31.90 0.29
C THR A 160 -4.83 -31.05 -0.73
N LYS A 161 -6.08 -31.41 -1.04
CA LYS A 161 -6.93 -30.61 -1.93
C LYS A 161 -7.12 -29.19 -1.43
N GLN A 162 -7.44 -29.03 -0.15
CA GLN A 162 -7.69 -27.69 0.41
C GLN A 162 -6.42 -26.84 0.51
N ILE A 163 -5.25 -27.45 0.75
CA ILE A 163 -3.97 -26.73 0.70
C ILE A 163 -3.70 -26.21 -0.71
N VAL A 164 -3.87 -27.03 -1.74
CA VAL A 164 -3.68 -26.61 -3.15
C VAL A 164 -4.58 -25.42 -3.49
N ILE A 165 -5.86 -25.46 -3.14
CA ILE A 165 -6.79 -24.34 -3.37
C ILE A 165 -6.32 -23.08 -2.64
N LEU A 166 -5.86 -23.20 -1.39
CA LEU A 166 -5.36 -22.05 -0.62
C LEU A 166 -4.03 -21.50 -1.16
N ASP A 167 -3.18 -22.36 -1.73
CA ASP A 167 -1.98 -21.94 -2.45
C ASP A 167 -2.34 -21.17 -3.74
N GLU A 168 -3.29 -21.68 -4.54
CA GLU A 168 -3.80 -20.99 -5.73
C GLU A 168 -4.40 -19.63 -5.39
N VAL A 169 -5.10 -19.50 -4.26
CA VAL A 169 -5.62 -18.19 -3.79
C VAL A 169 -4.48 -17.21 -3.53
N ILE A 170 -3.38 -17.64 -2.89
CA ILE A 170 -2.20 -16.78 -2.66
C ILE A 170 -1.53 -16.42 -3.99
N GLU A 171 -1.39 -17.36 -4.91
CA GLU A 171 -0.75 -17.12 -6.21
C GLU A 171 -1.49 -16.08 -7.04
N ASN A 172 -2.83 -16.09 -6.95
CA ASN A 172 -3.75 -15.21 -7.67
C ASN A 172 -4.14 -13.93 -6.90
N MET A 173 -3.70 -13.75 -5.64
CA MET A 173 -3.94 -12.50 -4.92
C MET A 173 -3.36 -11.32 -5.71
N SER A 174 -4.09 -10.20 -5.69
CA SER A 174 -3.56 -8.97 -6.29
C SER A 174 -2.20 -8.67 -5.67
N ARG A 175 -1.22 -8.42 -6.52
CA ARG A 175 0.16 -8.10 -6.12
C ARG A 175 0.41 -6.60 -6.12
N TYR A 176 -0.60 -5.82 -6.48
CA TYR A 176 -0.48 -4.40 -6.76
C TYR A 176 -1.54 -3.58 -6.03
N GLY A 177 -1.14 -2.38 -5.61
CA GLY A 177 -2.08 -1.36 -5.15
C GLY A 177 -2.78 -0.74 -6.34
N HIS A 178 -4.10 -0.55 -6.26
CA HIS A 178 -4.92 0.06 -7.30
C HIS A 178 -5.66 1.24 -6.72
N TYR A 179 -5.37 2.42 -7.26
CA TYR A 179 -5.96 3.69 -6.90
C TYR A 179 -6.62 4.28 -8.13
N ARG A 180 -7.70 5.04 -7.96
CA ARG A 180 -8.46 5.63 -9.05
C ARG A 180 -8.94 7.02 -8.66
N PHE A 181 -9.03 7.94 -9.62
CA PHE A 181 -9.69 9.23 -9.40
C PHE A 181 -11.06 9.27 -10.08
N GLU A 182 -12.02 9.99 -9.47
CA GLU A 182 -13.35 10.31 -10.02
C GLU A 182 -13.62 11.81 -10.08
#